data_AF-A0A426XLI6-F1
#
_entry.id   AF-A0A426XLI6-F1
#
_cell.length_a   1.000
_cell.length_b   1.000
_cell.length_c   1.000
_cell.angle_alpha   90.00
_cell.angle_beta   90.00
_cell.angle_gamma   90.00
#
_symmetry.space_group_name_H-M   'P 1'
#
loop_
_entity.id
_entity.type
_entity.pdbx_description
1 polymer ?
#
loop_
_entity_poly.entity_id
_entity_poly.type
_entity_poly.pdbx_seq_one_letter_code
_entity_poly.pdbx_strand_id
1 'polypeptide(L)'
;MVRDGLRPTQLTFVGVLNALSHSGLVDVGFEVFESMAKDYGLEPRMEHYGCMVDLLARVGRLEEAYEFAKGMRVEPDHVVWSALLSACKIHGHRSLGEKVARILIDSEAADSGTFVLLSNAYSSFGKWKEAARIRANMRGKGILKEPGCSSIQVDNEIHEFLLGDIRHPRRKEIYKKLEDLNGVVRQQGFVPAKDVVLQDIEEEEKEWALAIHSERLAICLGLIATQPGTTLRIVKNLRVCSDCHSMIKIVAKVTGRRMVVRDRNRFHHFEDGSCSCGDYW
;
A
#
# COMPACT_ATOMS: atom_id res chain seq x y z
N MET A 1 23.50 -17.35 -8.28
CA MET A 1 24.42 -16.37 -7.66
C MET A 1 25.50 -17.05 -6.82
N VAL A 2 25.24 -17.49 -5.59
CA VAL A 2 26.30 -18.09 -4.73
C VAL A 2 26.90 -19.36 -5.36
N ARG A 3 26.06 -20.24 -5.91
CA ARG A 3 26.50 -21.43 -6.67
C ARG A 3 27.37 -21.10 -7.88
N ASP A 4 27.25 -19.89 -8.42
CA ASP A 4 28.01 -19.41 -9.58
C ASP A 4 29.27 -18.64 -9.14
N GLY A 5 29.63 -18.69 -7.84
CA GLY A 5 30.80 -18.01 -7.29
C GLY A 5 30.63 -16.50 -7.05
N LEU A 6 29.42 -15.96 -7.25
CA LEU A 6 29.14 -14.54 -7.02
C LEU A 6 28.87 -14.26 -5.54
N ARG A 7 29.54 -13.24 -4.99
CA ARG A 7 29.41 -12.85 -3.58
C ARG A 7 28.20 -11.91 -3.39
N PRO A 8 27.30 -12.19 -2.42
CA PRO A 8 26.25 -11.27 -2.06
C PRO A 8 26.77 -9.90 -1.63
N THR A 9 25.98 -8.86 -1.84
CA THR A 9 26.24 -7.49 -1.40
C THR A 9 25.17 -7.03 -0.42
N GLN A 10 25.37 -5.86 0.21
CA GLN A 10 24.35 -5.19 1.02
C GLN A 10 23.01 -5.11 0.26
N LEU A 11 23.02 -4.69 -1.00
CA LEU A 11 21.79 -4.59 -1.81
C LEU A 11 21.15 -5.96 -2.10
N THR A 12 21.96 -7.00 -2.26
CA THR A 12 21.44 -8.37 -2.45
C THR A 12 20.62 -8.81 -1.23
N PHE A 13 21.12 -8.54 -0.02
CA PHE A 13 20.43 -8.88 1.22
C PHE A 13 19.15 -8.07 1.42
N VAL A 14 19.16 -6.77 1.12
CA VAL A 14 17.91 -5.97 1.10
C VAL A 14 16.87 -6.61 0.18
N GLY A 15 17.26 -7.00 -1.03
CA GLY A 15 16.36 -7.65 -1.99
C GLY A 15 15.75 -8.96 -1.46
N VAL A 16 16.57 -9.82 -0.88
CA VAL A 16 16.13 -11.11 -0.32
C VAL A 16 15.25 -10.91 0.91
N LEU A 17 15.69 -10.09 1.87
CA LEU A 17 14.93 -9.82 3.10
C LEU A 17 13.59 -9.15 2.79
N ASN A 18 13.54 -8.25 1.80
CA ASN A 18 12.29 -7.66 1.35
C ASN A 18 11.36 -8.74 0.74
N ALA A 19 11.88 -9.65 -0.08
CA ALA A 19 11.08 -10.76 -0.62
C ALA A 19 10.54 -11.69 0.49
N LEU A 20 11.34 -11.96 1.53
CA LEU A 20 10.92 -12.74 2.70
C LEU A 20 9.87 -12.00 3.52
N SER A 21 10.03 -10.68 3.73
CA SER A 21 9.02 -9.79 4.33
C SER A 21 7.69 -9.92 3.60
N HIS A 22 7.70 -9.84 2.27
CA HIS A 22 6.53 -10.01 1.41
C HIS A 22 6.01 -11.44 1.27
N SER A 23 6.66 -12.41 1.91
CA SER A 23 6.23 -13.82 1.96
C SER A 23 5.89 -14.28 3.38
N GLY A 24 6.10 -13.42 4.39
CA GLY A 24 5.86 -13.76 5.80
C GLY A 24 6.79 -14.83 6.38
N LEU A 25 7.95 -15.08 5.74
CA LEU A 25 8.87 -16.15 6.13
C LEU A 25 9.84 -15.67 7.22
N VAL A 26 9.34 -15.59 8.46
CA VAL A 26 10.09 -14.98 9.57
C VAL A 26 11.38 -15.73 9.89
N ASP A 27 11.31 -17.04 10.06
CA ASP A 27 12.46 -17.85 10.50
C ASP A 27 13.61 -17.76 9.47
N VAL A 28 13.28 -17.94 8.19
CA VAL A 28 14.23 -17.75 7.08
C VAL A 28 14.76 -16.32 7.01
N GLY A 29 13.93 -15.32 7.33
CA GLY A 29 14.34 -13.92 7.42
C GLY A 29 15.44 -13.69 8.44
N PHE A 30 15.31 -14.26 9.65
CA PHE A 30 16.34 -14.18 10.68
C PHE A 30 17.60 -14.94 10.30
N GLU A 31 17.48 -16.15 9.74
CA GLU A 31 18.63 -16.91 9.24
C GLU A 31 19.44 -16.10 8.21
N VAL A 32 18.74 -15.53 7.23
CA VAL A 32 19.38 -14.69 6.18
C VAL A 32 19.98 -13.43 6.79
N PHE A 33 19.28 -12.75 7.69
CA PHE A 33 19.78 -11.53 8.34
C PHE A 33 21.05 -11.79 9.17
N GLU A 34 21.09 -12.89 9.93
CA GLU A 34 22.27 -13.25 10.72
C GLU A 34 23.45 -13.70 9.85
N SER A 35 23.18 -14.41 8.74
CA SER A 35 24.22 -14.86 7.81
C SER A 35 25.03 -13.70 7.22
N MET A 36 24.44 -12.50 7.11
CA MET A 36 25.12 -11.31 6.59
C MET A 36 26.44 -11.05 7.31
N ALA A 37 26.40 -10.97 8.63
CA ALA A 37 27.57 -10.70 9.45
C ALA A 37 28.44 -11.95 9.61
N LYS A 38 27.81 -13.10 9.88
CA LYS A 38 28.50 -14.37 10.20
C LYS A 38 29.28 -14.92 9.01
N ASP A 39 28.66 -14.97 7.83
CA ASP A 39 29.19 -15.71 6.67
C ASP A 39 29.79 -14.77 5.62
N TYR A 40 29.29 -13.53 5.52
CA TYR A 40 29.71 -12.59 4.48
C TYR A 40 30.46 -11.36 5.01
N GLY A 41 30.56 -11.17 6.33
CA GLY A 41 31.23 -10.02 6.95
C GLY A 41 30.55 -8.68 6.65
N LEU A 42 29.24 -8.70 6.40
CA LEU A 42 28.44 -7.53 6.08
C LEU A 42 27.62 -7.12 7.31
N GLU A 43 28.01 -6.02 7.94
CA GLU A 43 27.22 -5.46 9.05
C GLU A 43 25.87 -4.93 8.55
N PRO A 44 24.76 -5.22 9.26
CA PRO A 44 23.43 -4.71 8.90
C PRO A 44 23.36 -3.19 8.95
N ARG A 45 22.68 -2.63 7.95
CA ARG A 45 22.37 -1.19 7.80
C ARG A 45 20.88 -0.93 7.98
N MET A 46 20.49 0.35 8.02
CA MET A 46 19.10 0.78 8.23
C MET A 46 18.10 0.06 7.33
N GLU A 47 18.43 -0.15 6.07
CA GLU A 47 17.57 -0.82 5.09
C GLU A 47 17.29 -2.28 5.45
N HIS A 48 18.28 -2.98 6.03
CA HIS A 48 18.14 -4.37 6.45
C HIS A 48 17.30 -4.49 7.70
N TYR A 49 17.53 -3.63 8.69
CA TYR A 49 16.68 -3.56 9.88
C TYR A 49 15.25 -3.19 9.51
N GLY A 50 15.06 -2.25 8.58
CA GLY A 50 13.76 -1.89 8.04
C GLY A 50 13.03 -3.10 7.44
N CYS A 51 13.71 -3.94 6.67
CA CYS A 51 13.12 -5.18 6.16
C CYS A 51 12.71 -6.16 7.28
N MET A 52 13.50 -6.29 8.35
CA MET A 52 13.18 -7.17 9.47
C MET A 52 12.01 -6.67 10.31
N VAL A 53 11.95 -5.36 10.57
CA VAL A 53 10.81 -4.74 11.25
C VAL A 53 9.55 -4.90 10.40
N ASP A 54 9.63 -4.65 9.09
CA ASP A 54 8.51 -4.85 8.16
C ASP A 54 8.03 -6.31 8.15
N LEU A 55 8.97 -7.28 8.09
CA LEU A 55 8.67 -8.71 8.12
C LEU A 55 7.88 -9.11 9.38
N LEU A 56 8.39 -8.74 10.57
CA LEU A 56 7.72 -9.01 11.84
C LEU A 56 6.36 -8.30 11.93
N ALA A 57 6.32 -7.04 11.50
CA ALA A 57 5.12 -6.22 11.60
C ALA A 57 3.99 -6.73 10.69
N ARG A 58 4.31 -7.18 9.47
CA ARG A 58 3.31 -7.74 8.54
C ARG A 58 2.67 -9.02 9.04
N VAL A 59 3.43 -9.91 9.67
CA VAL A 59 2.88 -11.14 10.27
C VAL A 59 2.16 -10.90 11.60
N GLY A 60 2.09 -9.65 12.09
CA GLY A 60 1.39 -9.30 13.32
C GLY A 60 2.20 -9.52 14.60
N ARG A 61 3.50 -9.82 14.51
CA ARG A 61 4.42 -9.92 15.66
C ARG A 61 4.88 -8.52 16.09
N LEU A 62 3.94 -7.65 16.43
CA LEU A 62 4.17 -6.21 16.57
C LEU A 62 5.04 -5.82 17.76
N GLU A 63 4.84 -6.46 18.91
CA GLU A 63 5.65 -6.25 20.12
C GLU A 63 7.11 -6.63 19.85
N GLU A 64 7.32 -7.72 19.12
CA GLU A 64 8.66 -8.16 18.73
C GLU A 64 9.27 -7.22 17.70
N ALA A 65 8.50 -6.75 16.71
CA ALA A 65 8.94 -5.73 15.76
C ALA A 65 9.37 -4.44 16.50
N TYR A 66 8.63 -4.06 17.55
CA TYR A 66 8.95 -2.90 18.37
C TYR A 66 10.25 -3.08 19.18
N GLU A 67 10.42 -4.22 19.85
CA GLU A 67 11.64 -4.49 20.60
C GLU A 67 12.85 -4.71 19.68
N PHE A 68 12.65 -5.31 18.50
CA PHE A 68 13.68 -5.41 17.47
C PHE A 68 14.13 -4.03 16.98
N ALA A 69 13.19 -3.12 16.71
CA ALA A 69 13.51 -1.74 16.34
C ALA A 69 14.30 -1.02 17.44
N LYS A 70 13.90 -1.16 18.71
CA LYS A 70 14.65 -0.58 19.84
C LYS A 70 16.04 -1.19 20.04
N GLY A 71 16.22 -2.45 19.67
CA GLY A 71 17.48 -3.19 19.79
C GLY A 71 18.45 -2.94 18.63
N MET A 72 18.09 -2.11 17.65
CA MET A 72 18.95 -1.78 16.52
C MET A 72 20.25 -1.12 16.99
N ARG A 73 21.37 -1.45 16.33
CA ARG A 73 22.68 -0.84 16.60
C ARG A 73 22.80 0.61 16.11
N VAL A 74 21.78 1.07 15.38
CA VAL A 74 21.67 2.39 14.76
C VAL A 74 20.30 2.94 15.13
N GLU A 75 20.21 4.25 15.39
CA GLU A 75 18.94 4.88 15.77
C GLU A 75 17.89 4.64 14.68
N PRO A 76 16.72 4.08 15.01
CA PRO A 76 15.68 3.83 14.01
C PRO A 76 15.13 5.14 13.47
N ASP A 77 15.06 5.23 12.14
CA ASP A 77 14.53 6.43 11.49
C ASP A 77 12.99 6.44 11.44
N HIS A 78 12.44 7.53 10.90
CA HIS A 78 10.99 7.69 10.74
C HIS A 78 10.36 6.63 9.81
N VAL A 79 11.13 6.00 8.91
CA VAL A 79 10.63 4.97 7.99
C VAL A 79 10.36 3.68 8.76
N VAL A 80 11.29 3.26 9.64
CA VAL A 80 11.11 2.08 10.51
C VAL A 80 9.88 2.23 11.41
N TRP A 81 9.75 3.36 12.09
CA TRP A 81 8.61 3.62 12.96
C TRP A 81 7.30 3.77 12.17
N SER A 82 7.34 4.33 10.95
CA SER A 82 6.16 4.43 10.08
C SER A 82 5.70 3.05 9.60
N ALA A 83 6.62 2.13 9.27
CA ALA A 83 6.26 0.76 8.92
C ALA A 83 5.52 0.07 10.07
N LEU A 84 6.04 0.19 11.30
CA LEU A 84 5.43 -0.40 12.49
C LEU A 84 4.07 0.25 12.83
N LEU A 85 3.93 1.58 12.73
CA LEU A 85 2.65 2.26 12.95
C LEU A 85 1.60 1.83 11.91
N SER A 86 2.00 1.68 10.65
CA SER A 86 1.13 1.18 9.59
C SER A 86 0.62 -0.22 9.89
N ALA A 87 1.49 -1.11 10.38
CA ALA A 87 1.09 -2.45 10.78
C ALA A 87 0.20 -2.46 12.04
N CYS A 88 0.50 -1.62 13.05
CA CYS A 88 -0.38 -1.46 14.22
C CYS A 88 -1.80 -1.05 13.82
N LYS A 89 -1.93 -0.17 12.83
CA LYS A 89 -3.24 0.20 12.26
C LYS A 89 -3.92 -1.00 11.61
N ILE A 90 -3.22 -1.74 10.76
CA ILE A 90 -3.77 -2.89 10.01
C ILE A 90 -4.25 -3.99 10.98
N HIS A 91 -3.46 -4.29 12.00
CA HIS A 91 -3.76 -5.34 12.99
C HIS A 91 -4.59 -4.84 14.19
N GLY A 92 -5.02 -3.58 14.18
CA GLY A 92 -5.84 -3.01 15.26
C GLY A 92 -5.14 -2.86 16.61
N HIS A 93 -3.80 -2.91 16.65
CA HIS A 93 -3.02 -2.87 17.90
C HIS A 93 -2.82 -1.44 18.42
N ARG A 94 -3.92 -0.86 18.91
CA ARG A 94 -4.02 0.55 19.29
C ARG A 94 -2.98 1.01 20.31
N SER A 95 -2.73 0.23 21.36
CA SER A 95 -1.82 0.61 22.45
C SER A 95 -0.41 0.88 21.94
N LEU A 96 0.14 -0.07 21.17
CA LEU A 96 1.45 0.08 20.55
C LEU A 96 1.45 1.16 19.47
N GLY A 97 0.40 1.22 18.64
CA GLY A 97 0.25 2.25 17.62
C GLY A 97 0.32 3.67 18.21
N GLU A 98 -0.31 3.92 19.35
CA GLU A 98 -0.23 5.21 20.05
C GLU A 98 1.14 5.51 20.64
N LYS A 99 1.90 4.47 21.03
CA LYS A 99 3.28 4.61 21.50
C LYS A 99 4.20 5.00 20.34
N VAL A 100 4.12 4.28 19.22
CA VAL A 100 4.90 4.56 18.01
C VAL A 100 4.53 5.90 17.40
N ALA A 101 3.25 6.27 17.41
CA ALA A 101 2.81 7.59 16.94
C ALA A 101 3.45 8.74 17.72
N ARG A 102 3.63 8.60 19.04
CA ARG A 102 4.34 9.62 19.85
C ARG A 102 5.80 9.75 19.45
N ILE A 103 6.50 8.63 19.27
CA ILE A 103 7.89 8.61 18.79
C ILE A 103 8.02 9.38 17.46
N LEU A 104 7.10 9.15 16.51
CA LEU A 104 7.10 9.84 15.21
C LEU A 104 6.78 11.33 15.31
N ILE A 105 5.91 11.74 16.24
CA ILE A 105 5.58 13.17 16.46
C ILE A 105 6.78 13.91 17.04
N ASP A 106 7.53 13.27 17.93
CA ASP A 106 8.70 13.83 18.58
C ASP A 106 9.94 13.81 17.67
N SER A 107 9.87 13.12 16.52
CA SER A 107 10.94 13.09 15.51
C SER A 107 10.91 14.34 14.62
N GLU A 108 12.04 15.04 14.53
CA GLU A 108 12.19 16.21 13.65
C GLU A 108 12.21 15.87 12.14
N ALA A 109 12.35 14.58 11.79
CA ALA A 109 12.55 14.12 10.42
C ALA A 109 11.27 13.64 9.70
N ALA A 110 10.08 13.90 10.26
CA ALA A 110 8.82 13.43 9.68
C ALA A 110 8.50 14.10 8.33
N ASP A 111 8.30 13.28 7.29
CA ASP A 111 7.89 13.72 5.96
C ASP A 111 6.36 13.84 5.83
N SER A 112 5.88 14.29 4.66
CA SER A 112 4.44 14.40 4.39
C SER A 112 3.70 13.06 4.55
N GLY A 113 4.34 11.95 4.15
CA GLY A 113 3.82 10.60 4.29
C GLY A 113 3.60 10.21 5.74
N THR A 114 4.55 10.53 6.61
CA THR A 114 4.51 10.27 8.06
C THR A 114 3.35 11.00 8.72
N PHE A 115 3.15 12.29 8.41
CA PHE A 115 2.01 13.05 8.95
C PHE A 115 0.66 12.50 8.48
N VAL A 116 0.56 12.09 7.21
CA VAL A 116 -0.66 11.45 6.69
C VAL A 116 -0.91 10.12 7.43
N LEU A 117 0.13 9.31 7.63
CA LEU A 117 0.03 8.05 8.37
C LEU A 117 -0.41 8.28 9.82
N LEU A 118 0.16 9.27 10.53
CA LEU A 118 -0.23 9.63 11.89
C LEU A 118 -1.69 10.04 11.97
N SER A 119 -2.15 10.91 11.06
CA SER A 119 -3.56 11.33 11.01
C SER A 119 -4.48 10.12 10.78
N ASN A 120 -4.11 9.26 9.84
CA ASN A 120 -4.87 8.05 9.50
C ASN A 120 -4.91 7.04 10.67
N ALA A 121 -3.79 6.84 11.36
CA ALA A 121 -3.71 5.96 12.52
C ALA A 121 -4.63 6.47 13.64
N TYR A 122 -4.56 7.76 13.98
CA TYR A 122 -5.47 8.33 14.98
C TYR A 122 -6.94 8.24 14.57
N SER A 123 -7.29 8.51 13.31
CA SER A 123 -8.66 8.29 12.81
C SER A 123 -9.10 6.84 13.01
N SER A 124 -8.27 5.85 12.64
CA SER A 124 -8.58 4.43 12.80
C SER A 124 -8.73 3.99 14.26
N PHE A 125 -8.09 4.69 15.20
CA PHE A 125 -8.20 4.45 16.63
C PHE A 125 -9.37 5.22 17.28
N GLY A 126 -10.21 5.92 16.49
CA GLY A 126 -11.30 6.76 16.98
C GLY A 126 -10.84 8.06 17.67
N LYS A 127 -9.57 8.44 17.52
CA LYS A 127 -8.95 9.65 18.08
C LYS A 127 -9.06 10.83 17.11
N TRP A 128 -10.29 11.22 16.81
CA TRP A 128 -10.61 12.23 15.79
C TRP A 128 -10.00 13.60 16.07
N LYS A 129 -9.91 14.00 17.35
CA LYS A 129 -9.33 15.28 17.77
C LYS A 129 -7.82 15.33 17.47
N GLU A 130 -7.11 14.25 17.78
CA GLU A 130 -5.69 14.08 17.51
C GLU A 130 -5.43 14.03 16.00
N ALA A 131 -6.25 13.28 15.26
CA ALA A 131 -6.17 13.24 13.81
C ALA A 131 -6.37 14.64 13.18
N ALA A 132 -7.32 15.43 13.70
CA ALA A 132 -7.57 16.80 13.28
C ALA A 132 -6.41 17.75 13.64
N ARG A 133 -5.79 17.58 14.83
CA ARG A 133 -4.60 18.32 15.24
C ARG A 133 -3.41 18.05 14.31
N ILE A 134 -3.18 16.80 13.92
CA ILE A 134 -2.15 16.45 12.94
C ILE A 134 -2.44 17.14 11.59
N ARG A 135 -3.68 17.09 11.09
CA ARG A 135 -4.06 17.79 9.84
C ARG A 135 -3.89 19.30 9.92
N ALA A 136 -4.20 19.91 11.06
CA ALA A 136 -3.99 21.34 11.30
C ALA A 136 -2.51 21.71 11.29
N ASN A 137 -1.66 20.89 11.93
CA ASN A 137 -0.20 21.07 11.91
C ASN A 137 0.36 20.97 10.48
N MET A 138 -0.09 19.99 9.70
CA MET A 138 0.29 19.88 8.28
C MET A 138 -0.02 21.15 7.51
N ARG A 139 -1.24 21.69 7.65
CA ARG A 139 -1.63 22.96 6.99
C ARG A 139 -0.77 24.14 7.45
N GLY A 140 -0.51 24.24 8.76
CA GLY A 140 0.34 25.30 9.32
C GLY A 140 1.78 25.26 8.81
N LYS A 141 2.30 24.07 8.49
CA LYS A 141 3.63 23.87 7.90
C LYS A 141 3.66 23.89 6.36
N GLY A 142 2.52 24.12 5.69
CA GLY A 142 2.42 24.04 4.23
C GLY A 142 2.62 22.64 3.65
N ILE A 143 2.51 21.58 4.48
CA ILE A 143 2.68 20.20 4.05
C ILE A 143 1.42 19.75 3.30
N LEU A 144 1.57 19.48 2.01
CA LEU A 144 0.49 18.98 1.15
C LEU A 144 0.49 17.45 1.12
N LYS A 145 -0.70 16.87 1.24
CA LYS A 145 -0.89 15.43 0.98
C LYS A 145 -0.85 15.20 -0.53
N GLU A 146 -0.01 14.26 -0.97
CA GLU A 146 -0.01 13.80 -2.35
C GLU A 146 -1.36 13.15 -2.69
N PRO A 147 -2.08 13.61 -3.74
CA PRO A 147 -3.32 13.00 -4.15
C PRO A 147 -3.06 11.61 -4.75
N GLY A 148 -4.00 10.68 -4.54
CA GLY A 148 -3.96 9.40 -5.22
C GLY A 148 -4.26 9.58 -6.71
N CYS A 149 -3.36 9.11 -7.56
CA CYS A 149 -3.45 9.16 -9.01
C CYS A 149 -3.23 7.76 -9.58
N SER A 150 -4.07 7.36 -10.54
CA SER A 150 -3.86 6.16 -11.35
C SER A 150 -3.71 6.53 -12.81
N SER A 151 -2.75 5.92 -13.49
CA SER A 151 -2.56 6.09 -14.92
C SER A 151 -2.67 4.77 -15.68
N ILE A 152 -3.12 4.84 -16.93
CA ILE A 152 -3.22 3.70 -17.84
C ILE A 152 -2.69 4.12 -19.21
N GLN A 153 -1.98 3.22 -19.87
CA GLN A 153 -1.56 3.40 -21.25
C GLN A 153 -2.59 2.78 -22.20
N VAL A 154 -3.15 3.60 -23.09
CA VAL A 154 -4.13 3.22 -24.12
C VAL A 154 -3.73 3.94 -25.40
N ASP A 155 -3.72 3.24 -26.54
CA ASP A 155 -3.39 3.83 -27.85
C ASP A 155 -2.09 4.66 -27.88
N ASN A 156 -1.07 4.19 -27.15
CA ASN A 156 0.22 4.87 -26.93
C ASN A 156 0.18 6.20 -26.16
N GLU A 157 -0.97 6.57 -25.60
CA GLU A 157 -1.12 7.72 -24.72
C GLU A 157 -1.26 7.29 -23.26
N ILE A 158 -0.72 8.11 -22.35
CA ILE A 158 -0.89 7.93 -20.91
C ILE A 158 -2.06 8.79 -20.45
N HIS A 159 -3.08 8.14 -19.89
CA HIS A 159 -4.25 8.80 -19.32
C HIS A 159 -4.16 8.73 -17.80
N GLU A 160 -4.25 9.88 -17.15
CA GLU A 160 -4.18 10.01 -15.69
C GLU A 160 -5.54 10.35 -15.10
N PHE A 161 -5.84 9.73 -13.96
CA PHE A 161 -7.09 9.92 -13.24
C PHE A 161 -6.83 10.21 -11.77
N LEU A 162 -7.51 11.22 -11.25
CA LEU A 162 -7.69 11.45 -9.81
C LEU A 162 -8.99 10.82 -9.32
N LEU A 163 -9.24 10.91 -8.01
CA LEU A 163 -10.53 10.53 -7.41
C LEU A 163 -11.66 11.34 -8.05
N GLY A 164 -12.65 10.66 -8.64
CA GLY A 164 -13.82 11.32 -9.22
C GLY A 164 -13.51 12.26 -10.40
N ASP A 165 -12.46 11.98 -11.17
CA ASP A 165 -11.99 12.86 -12.23
C ASP A 165 -12.98 13.00 -13.40
N ILE A 166 -13.37 14.24 -13.71
CA ILE A 166 -14.29 14.59 -14.80
C ILE A 166 -13.62 15.37 -15.94
N ARG A 167 -12.28 15.46 -15.96
CA ARG A 167 -11.54 16.23 -16.97
C ARG A 167 -11.34 15.48 -18.28
N HIS A 168 -11.40 14.14 -18.24
CA HIS A 168 -11.16 13.31 -19.42
C HIS A 168 -12.22 13.56 -20.52
N PRO A 169 -11.85 13.67 -21.82
CA PRO A 169 -12.81 13.92 -22.91
C PRO A 169 -13.92 12.87 -23.00
N ARG A 170 -13.58 11.60 -22.72
CA ARG A 170 -14.50 10.45 -22.72
C ARG A 170 -15.23 10.22 -21.39
N ARG A 171 -15.25 11.21 -20.47
CA ARG A 171 -15.84 11.06 -19.11
C ARG A 171 -17.23 10.43 -19.09
N LYS A 172 -18.11 10.79 -20.03
CA LYS A 172 -19.47 10.24 -20.09
C LYS A 172 -19.48 8.72 -20.28
N GLU A 173 -18.62 8.21 -21.19
CA GLU A 173 -18.48 6.78 -21.43
C GLU A 173 -17.84 6.07 -20.23
N ILE A 174 -16.80 6.68 -19.64
CA ILE A 174 -16.09 6.14 -18.48
C ILE A 174 -17.05 5.97 -17.30
N TYR A 175 -17.85 6.99 -16.98
CA TYR A 175 -18.78 6.93 -15.85
C TYR A 175 -19.96 5.98 -16.10
N LYS A 176 -20.44 5.89 -17.35
CA LYS A 176 -21.43 4.86 -17.71
C LYS A 176 -20.86 3.46 -17.49
N LYS A 177 -19.62 3.21 -17.95
CA LYS A 177 -18.96 1.92 -17.74
C LYS A 177 -18.69 1.65 -16.26
N LEU A 178 -18.39 2.69 -15.48
CA LEU A 178 -18.16 2.59 -14.04
C LEU A 178 -19.44 2.17 -13.30
N GLU A 179 -20.59 2.73 -13.67
CA GLU A 179 -21.89 2.33 -13.14
C GLU A 179 -22.19 0.85 -13.46
N ASP A 180 -22.02 0.44 -14.71
CA ASP A 180 -22.16 -0.95 -15.14
C ASP A 180 -21.22 -1.88 -14.34
N LEU A 181 -19.95 -1.49 -14.22
CA LEU A 181 -18.92 -2.25 -13.52
C LEU A 181 -19.26 -2.41 -12.04
N ASN A 182 -19.70 -1.33 -11.38
CA ASN A 182 -20.12 -1.33 -9.99
C ASN A 182 -21.33 -2.26 -9.77
N GLY A 183 -22.29 -2.29 -10.72
CA GLY A 183 -23.40 -3.24 -10.70
C GLY A 183 -22.92 -4.69 -10.83
N VAL A 184 -22.03 -4.96 -11.78
CA VAL A 184 -21.48 -6.31 -12.03
C VAL A 184 -20.71 -6.84 -10.82
N VAL A 185 -19.80 -6.05 -10.23
CA VAL A 185 -19.03 -6.53 -9.06
C VAL A 185 -19.93 -6.78 -7.85
N ARG A 186 -20.96 -5.96 -7.63
CA ARG A 186 -21.97 -6.19 -6.57
C ARG A 186 -22.73 -7.51 -6.77
N GLN A 187 -23.12 -7.84 -8.01
CA GLN A 187 -23.77 -9.13 -8.32
C GLN A 187 -22.85 -10.33 -8.07
N GLN A 188 -21.53 -10.15 -8.12
CA GLN A 188 -20.55 -11.16 -7.75
C GLN A 188 -20.27 -11.22 -6.24
N GLY A 189 -21.03 -10.49 -5.42
CA GLY A 189 -20.89 -10.48 -3.96
C GLY A 189 -19.82 -9.52 -3.43
N PHE A 190 -19.34 -8.57 -4.24
CA PHE A 190 -18.41 -7.55 -3.76
C PHE A 190 -19.06 -6.63 -2.71
N VAL A 191 -18.43 -6.54 -1.54
CA VAL A 191 -18.81 -5.62 -0.47
C VAL A 191 -17.72 -4.56 -0.33
N PRO A 192 -18.05 -3.25 -0.47
CA PRO A 192 -17.07 -2.19 -0.31
C PRO A 192 -16.43 -2.18 1.09
N ALA A 193 -15.10 -2.03 1.15
CA ALA A 193 -14.36 -1.97 2.42
C ALA A 193 -14.40 -0.55 3.00
N LYS A 194 -15.52 -0.19 3.63
CA LYS A 194 -15.82 1.19 4.10
C LYS A 194 -14.85 1.70 5.17
N ASP A 195 -14.25 0.79 5.94
CA ASP A 195 -13.22 1.08 6.95
C ASP A 195 -11.95 1.71 6.34
N VAL A 196 -11.72 1.53 5.03
CA VAL A 196 -10.64 2.19 4.28
C VAL A 196 -10.84 3.71 4.21
N VAL A 197 -12.09 4.19 4.25
CA VAL A 197 -12.41 5.62 4.23
C VAL A 197 -12.36 6.16 5.65
N LEU A 198 -11.20 6.71 6.01
CA LEU A 198 -10.90 7.25 7.34
C LEU A 198 -11.48 8.65 7.61
N GLN A 199 -12.28 9.17 6.68
CA GLN A 199 -13.05 10.39 6.88
C GLN A 199 -14.27 10.07 7.73
N ASP A 200 -14.57 10.96 8.67
CA ASP A 200 -15.78 10.89 9.49
C ASP A 200 -16.94 11.46 8.67
N ILE A 201 -17.44 10.63 7.75
CA ILE A 201 -18.53 10.90 6.81
C ILE A 201 -19.55 9.77 6.85
N GLU A 202 -20.72 10.00 6.28
CA GLU A 202 -21.79 9.00 6.24
C GLU A 202 -21.37 7.75 5.44
N GLU A 203 -21.93 6.60 5.80
CA GLU A 203 -21.55 5.31 5.21
C GLU A 203 -21.79 5.26 3.69
N GLU A 204 -22.86 5.90 3.21
CA GLU A 204 -23.17 6.03 1.78
C GLU A 204 -22.12 6.87 1.04
N GLU A 205 -21.62 7.94 1.67
CA GLU A 205 -20.55 8.77 1.11
C GLU A 205 -19.21 8.01 1.06
N LYS A 206 -18.93 7.15 2.04
CA LYS A 206 -17.76 6.26 2.00
C LYS A 206 -17.83 5.29 0.83
N GLU A 207 -18.98 4.63 0.64
CA GLU A 207 -19.18 3.73 -0.50
C GLU A 207 -19.03 4.44 -1.83
N TRP A 208 -19.59 5.65 -1.94
CA TRP A 208 -19.47 6.45 -3.15
C TRP A 208 -18.02 6.86 -3.42
N ALA A 209 -17.27 7.29 -2.40
CA ALA A 209 -15.86 7.63 -2.53
C ALA A 209 -15.04 6.44 -3.06
N LEU A 210 -15.27 5.23 -2.54
CA LEU A 210 -14.65 3.99 -3.03
C LEU A 210 -15.03 3.69 -4.48
N ALA A 211 -16.30 3.92 -4.82
CA ALA A 211 -16.85 3.66 -6.15
C ALA A 211 -16.24 4.52 -7.26
N ILE A 212 -15.60 5.65 -6.92
CA ILE A 212 -14.99 6.59 -7.87
C ILE A 212 -13.46 6.69 -7.75
N HIS A 213 -12.82 5.69 -7.13
CA HIS A 213 -11.37 5.60 -7.06
C HIS A 213 -10.71 5.67 -8.45
N SER A 214 -9.56 6.35 -8.52
CA SER A 214 -8.81 6.57 -9.76
C SER A 214 -8.51 5.28 -10.55
N GLU A 215 -8.27 4.18 -9.85
CA GLU A 215 -8.00 2.85 -10.39
C GLU A 215 -9.20 2.35 -11.20
N ARG A 216 -10.42 2.59 -10.70
CA ARG A 216 -11.67 2.19 -11.36
C ARG A 216 -11.87 2.97 -12.65
N LEU A 217 -11.59 4.27 -12.64
CA LEU A 217 -11.68 5.13 -13.82
C LEU A 217 -10.68 4.69 -14.90
N ALA A 218 -9.43 4.42 -14.50
CA ALA A 218 -8.39 3.92 -15.40
C ALA A 218 -8.77 2.56 -16.02
N ILE A 219 -9.29 1.63 -15.21
CA ILE A 219 -9.77 0.32 -15.69
C ILE A 219 -10.96 0.49 -16.64
N CYS A 220 -11.91 1.36 -16.32
CA CYS A 220 -13.06 1.64 -17.19
C CYS A 220 -12.60 2.17 -18.55
N LEU A 221 -11.68 3.13 -18.61
CA LEU A 221 -11.10 3.59 -19.87
C LEU A 221 -10.46 2.41 -20.63
N GLY A 222 -9.64 1.61 -19.96
CA GLY A 222 -9.00 0.43 -20.56
C GLY A 222 -10.01 -0.56 -21.14
N LEU A 223 -11.10 -0.84 -20.44
CA LEU A 223 -12.15 -1.75 -20.89
C LEU A 223 -12.94 -1.22 -22.10
N ILE A 224 -13.13 0.10 -22.20
CA ILE A 224 -13.86 0.72 -23.32
C ILE A 224 -12.95 0.87 -24.54
N ALA A 225 -11.69 1.24 -24.35
CA ALA A 225 -10.80 1.63 -25.43
C ALA A 225 -10.00 0.47 -26.04
N THR A 226 -9.96 -0.71 -25.39
CA THR A 226 -9.16 -1.84 -25.88
C THR A 226 -10.01 -3.09 -26.12
N GLN A 227 -9.57 -3.93 -27.06
CA GLN A 227 -10.25 -5.17 -27.44
C GLN A 227 -10.33 -6.16 -26.26
N PRO A 228 -11.38 -7.02 -26.19
CA PRO A 228 -11.45 -8.13 -25.25
C PRO A 228 -10.17 -8.96 -25.22
N GLY A 229 -9.76 -9.42 -24.04
CA GLY A 229 -8.50 -10.16 -23.84
C GLY A 229 -7.23 -9.30 -23.72
N THR A 230 -7.28 -8.01 -24.09
CA THR A 230 -6.12 -7.11 -23.93
C THR A 230 -5.73 -6.96 -22.47
N THR A 231 -4.45 -7.18 -22.15
CA THR A 231 -3.90 -6.94 -20.80
C THR A 231 -3.90 -5.45 -20.47
N LEU A 232 -4.57 -5.07 -19.38
CA LEU A 232 -4.58 -3.70 -18.89
C LEU A 232 -3.37 -3.45 -17.98
N ARG A 233 -2.68 -2.33 -18.17
CA ARG A 233 -1.50 -1.94 -17.38
C ARG A 233 -1.78 -0.61 -16.68
N ILE A 234 -1.91 -0.66 -15.36
CA ILE A 234 -2.24 0.49 -14.53
C ILE A 234 -1.06 0.80 -13.61
N VAL A 235 -0.76 2.08 -13.42
CA VAL A 235 0.21 2.54 -12.42
C VAL A 235 -0.50 3.38 -11.39
N LYS A 236 -0.28 3.10 -10.11
CA LYS A 236 -0.77 3.87 -8.96
C LYS A 236 0.43 4.49 -8.25
N ASN A 237 0.38 5.79 -7.97
CA ASN A 237 1.45 6.47 -7.23
C ASN A 237 1.47 6.11 -5.73
N LEU A 238 0.31 5.76 -5.17
CA LEU A 238 0.17 5.26 -3.81
C LEU A 238 0.07 3.73 -3.79
N ARG A 239 0.09 3.14 -2.59
CA ARG A 239 -0.28 1.73 -2.41
C ARG A 239 -1.75 1.54 -2.79
N VAL A 240 -2.10 0.47 -3.51
CA VAL A 240 -3.51 0.15 -3.83
C VAL A 240 -4.28 -0.05 -2.51
N CYS A 241 -5.55 0.32 -2.40
CA CYS A 241 -6.34 0.02 -1.20
C CYS A 241 -6.97 -1.39 -1.26
N SER A 242 -7.35 -1.95 -0.11
CA SER A 242 -7.96 -3.30 -0.04
C SER A 242 -9.24 -3.40 -0.86
N ASP A 243 -10.06 -2.34 -0.86
CA ASP A 243 -11.25 -2.23 -1.69
C ASP A 243 -10.93 -2.37 -3.19
N CYS A 244 -10.02 -1.54 -3.72
CA CYS A 244 -9.60 -1.61 -5.12
C CYS A 244 -8.95 -2.96 -5.44
N HIS A 245 -8.09 -3.48 -4.57
CA HIS A 245 -7.42 -4.76 -4.79
C HIS A 245 -8.43 -5.90 -4.95
N SER A 246 -9.42 -6.00 -4.06
CA SER A 246 -10.49 -6.99 -4.13
C SER A 246 -11.38 -6.80 -5.35
N MET A 247 -11.72 -5.55 -5.67
CA MET A 247 -12.53 -5.23 -6.85
C MET A 247 -11.81 -5.63 -8.14
N ILE A 248 -10.52 -5.31 -8.30
CA ILE A 248 -9.74 -5.63 -9.52
C ILE A 248 -9.72 -7.13 -9.79
N LYS A 249 -9.61 -7.98 -8.76
CA LYS A 249 -9.72 -9.44 -8.92
C LYS A 249 -11.02 -9.85 -9.58
N ILE A 250 -12.15 -9.33 -9.08
CA ILE A 250 -13.48 -9.64 -9.62
C ILE A 250 -13.57 -9.16 -11.05
N VAL A 251 -13.08 -7.96 -11.36
CA VAL A 251 -13.09 -7.45 -12.73
C VAL A 251 -12.22 -8.31 -13.65
N ALA A 252 -11.03 -8.72 -13.22
CA ALA A 252 -10.18 -9.61 -14.00
C ALA A 252 -10.90 -10.93 -14.33
N LYS A 253 -11.60 -11.52 -13.36
CA LYS A 253 -12.42 -12.72 -13.53
C LYS A 253 -13.58 -12.51 -14.52
N VAL A 254 -14.41 -11.49 -14.29
CA VAL A 254 -15.64 -11.29 -15.07
C VAL A 254 -15.32 -10.87 -16.50
N THR A 255 -14.25 -10.11 -16.71
CA THR A 255 -13.86 -9.65 -18.05
C THR A 255 -12.98 -10.65 -18.79
N GLY A 256 -12.46 -11.68 -18.11
CA GLY A 256 -11.48 -12.60 -18.67
C GLY A 256 -10.19 -11.90 -19.09
N ARG A 257 -9.83 -10.79 -18.42
CA ARG A 257 -8.64 -9.98 -18.75
C ARG A 257 -7.64 -10.00 -17.62
N ARG A 258 -6.39 -10.28 -17.96
CA ARG A 258 -5.26 -10.04 -17.07
C ARG A 258 -5.08 -8.54 -16.84
N MET A 259 -4.87 -8.15 -15.58
CA MET A 259 -4.53 -6.78 -15.21
C MET A 259 -3.20 -6.75 -14.47
N VAL A 260 -2.31 -5.87 -14.90
CA VAL A 260 -1.04 -5.62 -14.21
C VAL A 260 -1.14 -4.24 -13.58
N VAL A 261 -1.15 -4.18 -12.25
CA VAL A 261 -1.16 -2.93 -11.50
C VAL A 261 0.15 -2.78 -10.77
N ARG A 262 0.91 -1.75 -11.13
CA ARG A 262 2.07 -1.34 -10.36
C ARG A 262 1.63 -0.32 -9.33
N ASP A 263 1.95 -0.54 -8.07
CA ASP A 263 1.81 0.46 -7.02
C ASP A 263 3.19 0.89 -6.49
N ARG A 264 3.22 1.69 -5.43
CA ARG A 264 4.48 2.16 -4.82
C ARG A 264 5.37 1.02 -4.32
N ASN A 265 4.79 -0.13 -3.97
CA ASN A 265 5.48 -1.22 -3.31
C ASN A 265 5.83 -2.35 -4.27
N ARG A 266 4.92 -2.74 -5.17
CA ARG A 266 5.11 -3.92 -6.02
C ARG A 266 4.24 -3.91 -7.28
N PHE A 267 4.43 -4.94 -8.09
CA PHE A 267 3.52 -5.33 -9.15
C PHE A 267 2.51 -6.35 -8.63
N HIS A 268 1.25 -6.11 -8.97
CA HIS A 268 0.12 -6.99 -8.75
C HIS A 268 -0.34 -7.51 -10.10
N HIS A 269 -0.40 -8.83 -10.24
CA HIS A 269 -0.93 -9.49 -11.43
C HIS A 269 -2.26 -10.12 -11.07
N PHE A 270 -3.33 -9.58 -11.63
CA PHE A 270 -4.69 -10.04 -11.41
C PHE A 270 -5.16 -10.90 -12.57
N GLU A 271 -5.60 -12.11 -12.27
CA GLU A 271 -6.03 -13.11 -13.25
C GLU A 271 -6.99 -14.09 -12.56
N ASP A 272 -8.10 -14.41 -13.22
CA ASP A 272 -9.13 -15.36 -12.75
C ASP A 272 -9.58 -15.19 -11.29
N GLY A 273 -9.72 -13.93 -10.85
CA GLY A 273 -10.21 -13.64 -9.49
C GLY A 273 -9.14 -13.74 -8.40
N SER A 274 -7.88 -13.93 -8.78
CA SER A 274 -6.73 -14.00 -7.89
C SER A 274 -5.74 -12.86 -8.16
N CYS A 275 -4.83 -12.63 -7.22
CA CYS A 275 -3.70 -11.74 -7.39
C CYS A 275 -2.40 -12.47 -7.03
N SER A 276 -1.33 -12.22 -7.78
CA SER A 276 0.00 -12.80 -7.54
C SER A 276 0.61 -12.49 -6.17
N CYS A 277 0.06 -11.53 -5.42
CA CYS A 277 0.50 -11.24 -4.04
C CYS A 277 -0.08 -12.21 -3.00
N GLY A 278 -1.03 -13.08 -3.37
CA GLY A 278 -1.67 -14.02 -2.43
C GLY A 278 -2.41 -13.34 -1.28
N ASP A 279 -2.90 -12.12 -1.50
CA ASP A 279 -3.50 -11.24 -0.47
C ASP A 279 -2.56 -10.78 0.64
N TYR A 280 -1.26 -10.96 0.41
CA TYR A 280 -0.21 -10.57 1.31
C TYR A 280 0.63 -9.45 0.66
N TRP A 281 0.16 -8.21 0.79
CA TRP A 281 0.77 -7.01 0.18
C TRP A 281 0.81 -5.84 1.15
#